data_AF-A0A174JJC2-F1
#
_entry.id   AF-A0A174JJC2-F1
#
_cell.length_a   1.000
_cell.length_b   1.000
_cell.length_c   1.000
_cell.angle_alpha   90.00
_cell.angle_beta   90.00
_cell.angle_gamma   90.00
#
_symmetry.space_group_name_H-M   'P 1'
#
loop_
_entity.id
_entity.type
_entity.pdbx_description
1 polymer ?
#
loop_
_entity_poly.entity_id
_entity_poly.type
_entity_poly.pdbx_seq_one_letter_code
_entity_poly.pdbx_strand_id
1 'polypeptide(L)'
;MKYAVVTIEWLAQHGLLAIPTMRKSKDGSKVILHEEYLSPYKDEEFPRYYFDSPELNAFLSSDEWSWTEEEQPEGSAEFIQVAAAQNLLNVTRAGIQTMSLTDNEALKVKSMYPYWNEFISKPLTTGMKVQYNDGLYRVRQDIATVLENQPPSINTAALYEEINETVAGTKDDPIPYNNNMALEEGKYYSQDGVIYKCTRSTGQAVYNSLKDLVGIYVEVA
;
A
#
# COMPACT_ATOMS: atom_id res chain seq x y z
N MET A 1 6.12 16.58 20.18
CA MET A 1 5.39 16.63 18.89
C MET A 1 6.09 17.65 18.00
N LYS A 2 6.33 17.36 16.71
CA LYS A 2 7.03 18.26 15.79
C LYS A 2 6.12 18.67 14.64
N TYR A 3 6.29 19.91 14.21
CA TYR A 3 5.59 20.47 13.05
C TYR A 3 6.59 20.85 11.97
N ALA A 4 6.18 20.68 10.72
CA ALA A 4 6.95 21.08 9.56
C ALA A 4 6.16 22.08 8.73
N VAL A 5 6.88 23.00 8.10
CA VAL A 5 6.32 23.96 7.14
C VAL A 5 6.61 23.46 5.73
N VAL A 6 5.55 23.34 4.92
CA VAL A 6 5.65 22.91 3.52
C VAL A 6 4.90 23.88 2.62
N THR A 7 5.27 23.95 1.34
CA THR A 7 4.50 24.73 0.36
C THR A 7 3.27 23.94 -0.08
N ILE A 8 2.19 24.64 -0.44
CA ILE A 8 1.00 23.99 -1.01
C ILE A 8 1.32 23.34 -2.37
N GLU A 9 2.22 23.95 -3.14
CA GLU A 9 2.72 23.36 -4.39
C GLU A 9 3.40 22.01 -4.14
N TRP A 10 4.25 21.92 -3.11
CA TRP A 10 4.91 20.67 -2.74
C TRP A 10 3.88 19.60 -2.33
N LEU A 11 2.87 19.97 -1.54
CA LEU A 11 1.78 19.04 -1.21
C LEU A 11 1.10 18.52 -2.48
N ALA A 12 0.74 19.40 -3.41
CA ALA A 12 0.08 19.03 -4.66
C ALA A 12 0.94 18.10 -5.52
N GLN A 13 2.25 18.34 -5.62
CA GLN A 13 3.19 17.46 -6.34
C GLN A 13 3.24 16.04 -5.76
N HIS A 14 2.94 15.89 -4.47
CA HIS A 14 2.88 14.61 -3.76
C HIS A 14 1.45 14.06 -3.61
N GLY A 15 0.48 14.66 -4.31
CA GLY A 15 -0.94 14.26 -4.26
C GLY A 15 -1.63 14.58 -2.93
N LEU A 16 -1.03 15.42 -2.10
CA LEU A 16 -1.57 15.85 -0.81
C LEU A 16 -2.33 17.17 -0.94
N LEU A 17 -3.32 17.35 -0.07
CA LEU A 17 -4.19 18.51 -0.01
C LEU A 17 -3.93 19.32 1.26
N ALA A 18 -3.82 20.63 1.11
CA ALA A 18 -3.85 21.55 2.25
C ALA A 18 -5.29 21.71 2.76
N ILE A 19 -5.65 20.98 3.80
CA ILE A 19 -7.01 20.97 4.36
C ILE A 19 -7.29 22.23 5.21
N PRO A 20 -8.56 22.68 5.30
CA PRO A 20 -8.95 23.88 6.06
C PRO A 20 -8.51 23.93 7.52
N THR A 21 -8.38 22.78 8.18
CA THR A 21 -7.96 22.69 9.59
C THR A 21 -6.45 22.91 9.78
N MET A 22 -5.67 22.94 8.70
CA MET A 22 -4.25 23.27 8.77
C MET A 22 -4.04 24.78 8.70
N ARG A 23 -3.17 25.30 9.57
CA ARG A 23 -2.82 26.71 9.56
C ARG A 23 -1.96 27.04 8.33
N LYS A 24 -2.39 28.03 7.55
CA LYS A 24 -1.70 28.51 6.35
C LYS A 24 -0.93 29.81 6.63
N SER A 25 0.02 30.14 5.77
CA SER A 25 0.58 31.49 5.67
C SER A 25 -0.47 32.46 5.11
N LYS A 26 -0.33 33.77 5.37
CA LYS A 26 -1.27 34.81 4.90
C LYS A 26 -1.48 34.83 3.39
N ASP A 27 -0.40 34.60 2.64
CA ASP A 27 -0.43 34.53 1.19
C ASP A 27 -1.01 33.20 0.66
N GLY A 28 -1.35 32.28 1.55
CA GLY A 28 -1.86 30.94 1.22
C GLY A 28 -0.84 30.03 0.54
N SER A 29 0.44 30.38 0.49
CA SER A 29 1.46 29.59 -0.24
C SER A 29 2.02 28.42 0.58
N LYS A 30 1.92 28.47 1.90
CA LYS A 30 2.49 27.47 2.83
C LYS A 30 1.47 27.00 3.85
N VAL A 31 1.78 25.85 4.43
CA VAL A 31 1.00 25.26 5.53
C VAL A 31 1.93 24.66 6.57
N ILE A 32 1.51 24.72 7.83
CA ILE A 32 2.16 24.00 8.92
C ILE A 32 1.35 22.73 9.24
N LEU A 33 2.04 21.60 9.28
CA LEU A 33 1.44 20.28 9.50
C LEU A 33 2.31 19.43 10.42
N HIS A 34 1.74 18.35 10.95
CA HIS A 34 2.47 17.45 11.83
C HIS A 34 3.52 16.64 11.05
N GLU A 35 4.74 16.52 11.58
CA GLU A 35 5.86 15.89 10.88
C GLU A 35 5.58 14.44 10.43
N GLU A 36 4.73 13.70 11.13
CA GLU A 36 4.38 12.30 10.76
C GLU A 36 3.74 12.18 9.37
N TYR A 37 3.06 13.23 8.87
CA TYR A 37 2.54 13.25 7.50
C TYR A 37 3.67 13.24 6.45
N LEU A 38 4.88 13.59 6.86
CA LEU A 38 6.08 13.64 6.03
C LEU A 38 6.98 12.44 6.24
N SER A 39 6.55 11.43 7.02
CA SER A 39 7.37 10.24 7.28
C SER A 39 7.86 9.50 6.03
N PRO A 40 7.12 9.42 4.90
CA PRO A 40 7.65 8.85 3.65
C PRO A 40 8.71 9.72 2.97
N TYR A 41 8.77 11.01 3.31
CA TYR A 41 9.61 12.04 2.67
C TYR A 41 10.71 12.54 3.62
N LYS A 42 11.20 11.66 4.51
CA LYS A 42 12.20 11.99 5.53
C LYS A 42 13.52 12.51 4.96
N ASP A 43 13.84 12.16 3.71
CA ASP A 43 15.06 12.58 3.01
C ASP A 43 14.95 14.01 2.47
N GLU A 44 13.76 14.63 2.53
CA GLU A 44 13.52 16.02 2.18
C GLU A 44 13.64 16.94 3.41
N GLU A 45 14.19 18.14 3.18
CA GLU A 45 14.42 19.12 4.22
C GLU A 45 13.27 20.12 4.31
N PHE A 46 12.67 20.19 5.49
CA PHE A 46 11.63 21.17 5.81
C PHE A 46 12.02 21.95 7.07
N PRO A 47 11.64 23.24 7.17
CA PRO A 47 11.66 23.95 8.45
C PRO A 47 10.81 23.20 9.47
N ARG A 48 11.42 22.84 10.60
CA ARG A 48 10.81 22.02 11.65
C ARG A 48 10.85 22.73 12.99
N TYR A 49 9.78 22.60 13.75
CA TYR A 49 9.61 23.23 15.06
C TYR A 49 9.03 22.24 16.06
N TYR A 50 9.48 22.29 17.31
CA TYR A 50 8.81 21.58 18.40
C TYR A 50 7.52 22.34 18.80
N PHE A 51 6.45 21.61 19.11
CA PHE A 51 5.13 22.18 19.39
C PHE A 51 5.12 23.26 20.48
N ASP A 52 5.94 23.10 21.51
CA ASP A 52 6.03 23.96 22.68
C ASP A 52 7.24 24.89 22.64
N SER A 53 7.88 25.03 21.48
CA SER A 53 9.13 25.77 21.36
C SER A 53 8.90 27.28 21.24
N PRO A 54 9.75 28.12 21.88
CA PRO A 54 9.71 29.57 21.70
C PRO A 54 9.85 29.99 20.22
N GLU A 55 10.62 29.22 19.45
CA GLU A 55 10.84 29.45 18.02
C GLU A 55 9.54 29.28 17.22
N LEU A 56 8.74 28.25 17.53
CA LEU A 56 7.43 28.06 16.90
C LEU A 56 6.50 29.22 17.24
N ASN A 57 6.46 29.64 18.51
CA ASN A 57 5.60 30.73 18.95
C ASN A 57 5.98 32.06 18.27
N ALA A 58 7.27 32.36 18.17
CA ALA A 58 7.77 33.53 17.46
C ALA A 58 7.44 33.46 15.96
N PHE A 59 7.64 32.30 15.32
CA PHE A 59 7.30 32.07 13.92
C PHE A 59 5.82 32.28 13.64
N LEU A 60 4.94 31.70 14.44
CA LEU A 60 3.49 31.81 14.30
C LEU A 60 2.95 33.22 14.63
N SER A 61 3.73 34.04 15.32
CA SER A 61 3.39 35.44 15.63
C SER A 61 3.94 36.42 14.58
N SER A 62 4.72 35.94 13.60
CA SER A 62 5.28 36.78 12.54
C SER A 62 4.21 37.36 11.61
N ASP A 63 4.56 38.40 10.85
CA ASP A 63 3.66 39.03 9.88
C ASP A 63 3.13 38.05 8.82
N GLU A 64 3.90 37.02 8.45
CA GLU A 64 3.50 36.02 7.46
C GLU A 64 2.46 35.02 7.99
N TRP A 65 2.42 34.78 9.30
CA TRP A 65 1.64 33.68 9.90
C TRP A 65 0.57 34.11 10.89
N SER A 66 0.60 35.35 11.38
CA SER A 66 -0.35 35.90 12.36
C SER A 66 -1.66 36.30 11.70
N TRP A 67 -2.78 35.69 12.10
CA TRP A 67 -4.11 36.03 11.59
C TRP A 67 -4.83 36.98 12.57
N THR A 68 -5.66 37.88 12.05
CA THR A 68 -6.73 38.52 12.84
C THR A 68 -7.92 37.56 12.90
N GLU A 69 -8.66 37.53 14.02
CA GLU A 69 -9.56 36.44 14.46
C GLU A 69 -10.72 35.99 13.53
N GLU A 70 -10.85 36.47 12.28
CA GLU A 70 -12.08 36.33 11.48
C GLU A 70 -11.93 35.75 10.06
N GLU A 71 -10.90 34.95 9.76
CA GLU A 71 -10.82 34.21 8.48
C GLU A 71 -10.40 32.75 8.70
N GLN A 72 -11.32 31.91 9.22
CA GLN A 72 -11.13 30.45 9.15
C GLN A 72 -11.30 29.99 7.69
N PRO A 73 -10.41 29.13 7.17
CA PRO A 73 -10.52 28.66 5.79
C PRO A 73 -11.83 27.91 5.55
N GLU A 74 -12.56 28.28 4.50
CA GLU A 74 -13.79 27.61 4.07
C GLU A 74 -13.50 26.20 3.53
N GLY A 75 -14.35 25.27 3.95
CA GLY A 75 -14.50 23.94 3.40
C GLY A 75 -15.57 23.19 4.19
N SER A 76 -16.45 22.47 3.50
CA SER A 76 -17.51 21.73 4.21
C SER A 76 -16.88 20.65 5.10
N ALA A 77 -17.59 20.24 6.15
CA ALA A 77 -17.13 19.17 7.04
C ALA A 77 -16.86 17.87 6.25
N GLU A 78 -17.68 17.59 5.24
CA GLU A 78 -17.52 16.45 4.33
C GLU A 78 -16.25 16.57 3.48
N PHE A 79 -15.96 17.75 2.93
CA PHE A 79 -14.71 17.97 2.21
C PHE A 79 -13.49 17.75 3.11
N ILE A 80 -13.51 18.32 4.32
CA ILE A 80 -12.42 18.15 5.30
C ILE A 80 -12.20 16.66 5.59
N GLN A 81 -13.28 15.90 5.82
CA GLN A 81 -13.22 14.47 6.10
C GLN A 81 -12.62 13.69 4.92
N VAL A 82 -13.13 13.91 3.70
CA VAL A 82 -12.67 13.18 2.51
C VAL A 82 -11.23 13.55 2.15
N ALA A 83 -10.86 14.83 2.25
CA ALA A 83 -9.49 15.28 1.98
C ALA A 83 -8.49 14.73 3.01
N ALA A 84 -8.88 14.65 4.29
CA ALA A 84 -8.06 14.00 5.31
C ALA A 84 -7.85 12.50 5.01
N ALA A 85 -8.90 11.79 4.60
CA ALA A 85 -8.81 10.38 4.20
C ALA A 85 -7.92 10.20 2.95
N GLN A 86 -8.05 11.07 1.96
CA GLN A 86 -7.21 11.06 0.76
C GLN A 86 -5.73 11.28 1.10
N ASN A 87 -5.43 12.26 1.96
CA ASN A 87 -4.06 12.50 2.43
C ASN A 87 -3.49 11.26 3.13
N LEU A 88 -4.25 10.64 4.03
CA LEU A 88 -3.82 9.42 4.72
C LEU A 88 -3.51 8.28 3.75
N LEU A 89 -4.36 8.07 2.74
CA LEU A 89 -4.13 7.05 1.70
C LEU A 89 -2.88 7.36 0.89
N ASN A 90 -2.66 8.61 0.50
CA ASN A 90 -1.53 9.00 -0.34
C ASN A 90 -0.20 8.95 0.41
N VAL A 91 -0.15 9.40 1.67
CA VAL A 91 1.02 9.23 2.55
C VAL A 91 1.32 7.75 2.77
N THR A 92 0.30 6.92 3.02
CA THR A 92 0.49 5.48 3.20
C THR A 92 1.03 4.81 1.94
N ARG A 93 0.50 5.18 0.76
CA ARG A 93 0.98 4.70 -0.55
C ARG A 93 2.44 5.10 -0.80
N ALA A 94 2.82 6.34 -0.47
CA ALA A 94 4.20 6.79 -0.63
C ALA A 94 5.19 6.00 0.25
N GLY A 95 4.77 5.60 1.45
CA GLY A 95 5.62 4.84 2.38
C GLY A 95 5.58 3.32 2.22
N ILE A 96 4.63 2.75 1.45
CA ILE A 96 4.31 1.31 1.47
C ILE A 96 5.50 0.39 1.16
N GLN A 97 6.43 0.84 0.30
CA GLN A 97 7.62 0.07 -0.09
C GLN A 97 8.61 -0.13 1.07
N THR A 98 8.57 0.75 2.08
CA THR A 98 9.43 0.69 3.26
C THR A 98 8.82 -0.11 4.41
N MET A 99 7.56 -0.52 4.28
CA MET A 99 6.86 -1.30 5.29
C MET A 99 7.20 -2.79 5.15
N SER A 100 7.49 -3.44 6.27
CA SER A 100 7.83 -4.88 6.33
C SER A 100 6.58 -5.77 6.31
N LEU A 101 5.76 -5.66 5.26
CA LEU A 101 4.60 -6.54 5.05
C LEU A 101 5.03 -7.88 4.46
N THR A 102 4.49 -8.97 5.03
CA THR A 102 4.55 -10.30 4.42
C THR A 102 3.83 -10.31 3.08
N ASP A 103 4.07 -11.31 2.24
CA ASP A 103 3.42 -11.44 0.94
C ASP A 103 1.89 -11.53 1.04
N ASN A 104 1.40 -12.32 2.00
CA ASN A 104 -0.04 -12.47 2.25
C ASN A 104 -0.67 -11.16 2.74
N GLU A 105 0.02 -10.38 3.56
CA GLU A 105 -0.45 -9.04 3.96
C GLU A 105 -0.43 -8.06 2.79
N ALA A 106 0.65 -8.06 2.01
CA ALA A 106 0.80 -7.21 0.84
C ALA A 106 -0.29 -7.46 -0.22
N LEU A 107 -0.71 -8.72 -0.40
CA LEU A 107 -1.83 -9.08 -1.28
C LEU A 107 -3.17 -8.48 -0.82
N LYS A 108 -3.45 -8.50 0.49
CA LYS A 108 -4.68 -7.91 1.07
C LYS A 108 -4.79 -6.41 0.82
N VAL A 109 -3.64 -5.73 0.74
CA VAL A 109 -3.56 -4.28 0.48
C VAL A 109 -2.90 -3.96 -0.87
N LYS A 110 -2.99 -4.87 -1.86
CA LYS A 110 -2.24 -4.76 -3.14
C LYS A 110 -2.45 -3.42 -3.86
N SER A 111 -3.64 -2.85 -3.75
CA SER A 111 -4.03 -1.56 -4.34
C SER A 111 -3.26 -0.35 -3.78
N MET A 112 -2.55 -0.54 -2.66
CA MET A 112 -1.67 0.47 -2.07
C MET A 112 -0.26 0.46 -2.65
N TYR A 113 0.15 -0.59 -3.36
CA TYR A 113 1.46 -0.61 -4.02
C TYR A 113 1.44 0.20 -5.33
N PRO A 114 2.56 0.77 -5.78
CA PRO A 114 2.59 1.51 -7.04
C PRO A 114 2.44 0.57 -8.24
N TYR A 115 1.92 1.09 -9.34
CA TYR A 115 1.87 0.35 -10.60
C TYR A 115 3.26 0.29 -11.24
N TRP A 116 3.55 -0.83 -11.91
CA TRP A 116 4.83 -1.04 -12.59
C TRP A 116 5.13 0.06 -13.63
N ASN A 117 4.12 0.51 -14.37
CA ASN A 117 4.27 1.53 -15.41
C ASN A 117 4.71 2.91 -14.86
N GLU A 118 4.49 3.20 -13.57
CA GLU A 118 4.99 4.42 -12.92
C GLU A 118 6.52 4.49 -12.87
N PHE A 119 7.19 3.34 -13.05
CA PHE A 119 8.63 3.20 -13.04
C PHE A 119 9.27 3.16 -14.43
N ILE A 120 8.52 3.26 -15.53
CA ILE A 120 9.13 3.32 -16.87
C ILE A 120 10.16 4.46 -16.91
N SER A 121 11.38 4.16 -17.39
CA SER A 121 12.55 5.05 -17.39
C SER A 121 13.08 5.45 -16.00
N LYS A 122 12.64 4.79 -14.93
CA LYS A 122 13.11 4.95 -13.54
C LYS A 122 13.70 3.63 -13.04
N PRO A 123 14.48 3.63 -11.94
CA PRO A 123 14.99 2.41 -11.35
C PRO A 123 13.93 1.67 -10.52
N LEU A 124 14.11 0.36 -10.38
CA LEU A 124 13.49 -0.49 -9.36
C LEU A 124 14.58 -1.24 -8.62
N THR A 125 14.46 -1.37 -7.29
CA THR A 125 15.41 -2.14 -6.48
C THR A 125 14.84 -3.50 -6.09
N THR A 126 15.74 -4.45 -5.83
CA THR A 126 15.39 -5.80 -5.39
C THR A 126 14.47 -5.77 -4.18
N GLY A 127 13.41 -6.57 -4.21
CA GLY A 127 12.43 -6.70 -3.12
C GLY A 127 11.25 -5.72 -3.18
N MET A 128 11.33 -4.64 -3.97
CA MET A 128 10.18 -3.76 -4.21
C MET A 128 9.00 -4.56 -4.78
N LYS A 129 7.77 -4.16 -4.44
CA LYS A 129 6.55 -4.77 -4.95
C LYS A 129 5.79 -3.80 -5.85
N VAL A 130 5.32 -4.25 -7.01
CA VAL A 130 4.61 -3.42 -8.00
C VAL A 130 3.36 -4.12 -8.52
N GLN A 131 2.33 -3.35 -8.84
CA GLN A 131 1.10 -3.86 -9.46
C GLN A 131 1.25 -3.94 -10.99
N TYR A 132 0.74 -5.02 -11.59
CA TYR A 132 0.60 -5.14 -13.04
C TYR A 132 -0.50 -6.15 -13.38
N ASN A 133 -1.43 -5.82 -14.28
CA ASN A 133 -2.54 -6.71 -14.70
C ASN A 133 -3.25 -7.43 -13.54
N ASP A 134 -3.73 -6.68 -12.54
CA ASP A 134 -4.38 -7.16 -11.31
C ASP A 134 -3.52 -8.02 -10.35
N GLY A 135 -2.30 -8.38 -10.75
CA GLY A 135 -1.32 -9.09 -9.95
C GLY A 135 -0.40 -8.16 -9.16
N LEU A 136 0.26 -8.73 -8.15
CA LEU A 136 1.32 -8.07 -7.38
C LEU A 136 2.64 -8.81 -7.63
N TYR A 137 3.69 -8.09 -8.01
CA TYR A 137 4.96 -8.68 -8.39
C TYR A 137 6.10 -8.16 -7.52
N ARG A 138 6.97 -9.05 -7.05
CA ARG A 138 8.24 -8.71 -6.40
C ARG A 138 9.35 -8.56 -7.45
N VAL A 139 10.14 -7.50 -7.33
CA VAL A 139 11.36 -7.29 -8.11
C VAL A 139 12.47 -8.23 -7.61
N ARG A 140 13.05 -9.04 -8.50
CA ARG A 140 14.04 -10.08 -8.16
C ARG A 140 15.49 -9.59 -8.14
N GLN A 141 15.77 -8.48 -8.81
CA GLN A 141 17.11 -7.89 -8.91
C GLN A 141 17.01 -6.38 -9.17
N ASP A 142 18.09 -5.64 -8.94
CA ASP A 142 18.12 -4.21 -9.23
C ASP A 142 18.00 -3.96 -10.73
N ILE A 143 17.06 -3.10 -11.11
CA ILE A 143 16.80 -2.67 -12.48
C ILE A 143 17.15 -1.19 -12.54
N ALA A 144 18.28 -0.86 -13.17
CA ALA A 144 18.74 0.53 -13.27
C ALA A 144 17.78 1.42 -14.07
N THR A 145 17.10 0.87 -15.08
CA THR A 145 16.12 1.58 -15.90
C THR A 145 15.07 0.59 -16.39
N VAL A 146 13.83 0.75 -15.94
CA VAL A 146 12.71 -0.07 -16.40
C VAL A 146 12.36 0.29 -17.84
N LEU A 147 12.31 -0.73 -18.70
CA LEU A 147 11.96 -0.59 -20.10
C LEU A 147 10.49 -0.98 -20.34
N GLU A 148 9.79 -0.19 -21.16
CA GLU A 148 8.36 -0.40 -21.45
C GLU A 148 8.05 -1.78 -22.06
N ASN A 149 9.00 -2.37 -22.80
CA ASN A 149 8.87 -3.69 -23.41
C ASN A 149 9.27 -4.85 -22.46
N GLN A 150 9.54 -4.58 -21.19
CA GLN A 150 9.87 -5.58 -20.17
C GLN A 150 8.89 -5.53 -18.98
N PRO A 151 7.57 -5.64 -19.22
CA PRO A 151 6.60 -5.72 -18.14
C PRO A 151 6.67 -7.06 -17.41
N PRO A 152 6.17 -7.15 -16.16
CA PRO A 152 6.00 -8.43 -15.46
C PRO A 152 5.28 -9.46 -16.34
N SER A 153 5.97 -10.56 -16.65
CA SER A 153 5.53 -11.63 -17.53
C SER A 153 6.45 -12.84 -17.40
N ILE A 154 6.06 -13.96 -18.02
CA ILE A 154 6.91 -15.15 -18.11
C ILE A 154 8.24 -14.88 -18.82
N ASN A 155 8.27 -13.98 -19.80
CA ASN A 155 9.47 -13.63 -20.55
C ASN A 155 10.46 -12.77 -19.73
N THR A 156 9.98 -12.18 -18.62
CA THR A 156 10.77 -11.35 -17.71
C THR A 156 10.82 -11.95 -16.30
N ALA A 157 10.62 -13.26 -16.17
CA ALA A 157 10.59 -13.95 -14.86
C ALA A 157 11.92 -13.84 -14.09
N ALA A 158 13.03 -13.51 -14.77
CA ALA A 158 14.29 -13.18 -14.12
C ALA A 158 14.27 -11.81 -13.40
N LEU A 159 13.38 -10.90 -13.80
CA LEU A 159 13.24 -9.55 -13.26
C LEU A 159 12.12 -9.46 -12.22
N TYR A 160 11.02 -10.19 -12.43
CA TYR A 160 9.82 -10.10 -11.61
C TYR A 160 9.29 -11.48 -11.22
N GLU A 161 8.80 -11.58 -10.00
CA GLU A 161 8.13 -12.75 -9.43
C GLU A 161 6.70 -12.39 -9.04
N GLU A 162 5.72 -13.15 -9.51
CA GLU A 162 4.35 -12.95 -9.05
C GLU A 162 4.20 -13.41 -7.59
N ILE A 163 3.72 -12.51 -6.74
CA ILE A 163 3.36 -12.83 -5.37
C ILE A 163 1.97 -13.47 -5.40
N ASN A 164 1.91 -14.73 -5.02
CA ASN A 164 0.67 -15.48 -4.87
C ASN A 164 0.38 -15.71 -3.40
N GLU A 165 -0.89 -15.98 -3.06
CA GLU A 165 -1.25 -16.37 -1.70
C GLU A 165 -0.48 -17.63 -1.32
N THR A 166 0.31 -17.53 -0.24
CA THR A 166 0.94 -18.69 0.35
C THR A 166 -0.04 -19.27 1.35
N VAL A 167 -0.77 -20.29 0.90
CA VAL A 167 -1.76 -21.00 1.69
C VAL A 167 -1.11 -22.22 2.32
N ALA A 168 -1.06 -22.25 3.65
CA ALA A 168 -0.43 -23.34 4.39
C ALA A 168 -1.13 -24.69 4.17
N GLY A 169 -2.39 -24.65 3.72
CA GLY A 169 -3.26 -25.80 3.63
C GLY A 169 -3.56 -26.35 5.02
N THR A 170 -3.80 -25.47 5.98
CA THR A 170 -4.28 -25.81 7.33
C THR A 170 -5.76 -25.52 7.42
N LYS A 171 -6.44 -25.98 8.48
CA LYS A 171 -7.87 -25.73 8.66
C LYS A 171 -8.21 -24.24 8.67
N ASP A 172 -7.34 -23.43 9.24
CA ASP A 172 -7.51 -21.97 9.34
C ASP A 172 -7.03 -21.21 8.08
N ASP A 173 -6.25 -21.86 7.21
CA ASP A 173 -5.69 -21.30 5.97
C ASP A 173 -5.70 -22.36 4.84
N PRO A 174 -6.90 -22.74 4.34
CA PRO A 174 -7.06 -23.81 3.37
C PRO A 174 -6.68 -23.35 1.95
N ILE A 175 -6.11 -24.26 1.17
CA ILE A 175 -5.72 -24.02 -0.22
C ILE A 175 -6.97 -23.84 -1.11
N PRO A 176 -7.15 -22.72 -1.83
CA PRO A 176 -8.25 -22.56 -2.77
C PRO A 176 -8.18 -23.63 -3.87
N TYR A 177 -9.26 -24.40 -4.00
CA TYR A 177 -9.33 -25.48 -4.97
C TYR A 177 -10.02 -25.02 -6.26
N ASN A 178 -9.29 -25.11 -7.37
CA ASN A 178 -9.69 -24.56 -8.67
C ASN A 178 -10.11 -25.62 -9.70
N ASN A 179 -10.48 -26.84 -9.26
CA ASN A 179 -10.86 -27.97 -10.13
C ASN A 179 -9.77 -28.39 -11.14
N ASN A 180 -8.49 -28.19 -10.81
CA ASN A 180 -7.37 -28.70 -11.60
C ASN A 180 -6.10 -28.75 -10.75
N MET A 181 -6.14 -29.49 -9.65
CA MET A 181 -4.97 -29.61 -8.79
C MET A 181 -4.88 -30.97 -8.11
N ALA A 182 -3.66 -31.38 -7.79
CA ALA A 182 -3.43 -32.57 -6.98
C ALA A 182 -3.69 -32.21 -5.51
N LEU A 183 -4.35 -33.12 -4.80
CA LEU A 183 -4.56 -32.97 -3.37
C LEU A 183 -3.43 -33.69 -2.62
N GLU A 184 -2.94 -33.07 -1.56
CA GLU A 184 -1.90 -33.59 -0.68
C GLU A 184 -2.52 -34.02 0.66
N GLU A 185 -2.24 -35.25 1.09
CA GLU A 185 -2.74 -35.78 2.36
C GLU A 185 -2.41 -34.86 3.54
N GLY A 186 -3.41 -34.63 4.40
CA GLY A 186 -3.28 -33.78 5.59
C GLY A 186 -3.45 -32.29 5.33
N LYS A 187 -3.44 -31.84 4.07
CA LYS A 187 -3.75 -30.46 3.70
C LYS A 187 -5.25 -30.21 3.65
N TYR A 188 -5.61 -28.95 3.87
CA TYR A 188 -6.98 -28.46 3.80
C TYR A 188 -7.16 -27.63 2.54
N TYR A 189 -8.34 -27.74 1.94
CA TYR A 189 -8.71 -27.10 0.68
C TYR A 189 -10.07 -26.41 0.82
N SER A 190 -10.27 -25.27 0.16
CA SER A 190 -11.55 -24.56 0.15
C SER A 190 -12.16 -24.52 -1.24
N GLN A 191 -13.46 -24.79 -1.33
CA GLN A 191 -14.25 -24.63 -2.55
C GLN A 191 -15.67 -24.19 -2.17
N ASP A 192 -16.18 -23.15 -2.85
CA ASP A 192 -17.53 -22.62 -2.66
C ASP A 192 -17.88 -22.31 -1.19
N GLY A 193 -16.88 -21.87 -0.41
CA GLY A 193 -17.02 -21.53 1.01
C GLY A 193 -16.99 -22.72 1.98
N VAL A 194 -16.76 -23.94 1.49
CA VAL A 194 -16.64 -25.16 2.32
C VAL A 194 -15.19 -25.59 2.41
N ILE A 195 -14.75 -26.00 3.61
CA ILE A 195 -13.40 -26.49 3.87
C ILE A 195 -13.40 -28.02 3.90
N TYR A 196 -12.43 -28.61 3.23
CA TYR A 196 -12.23 -30.04 3.13
C TYR A 196 -10.82 -30.40 3.57
N LYS A 197 -10.65 -31.49 4.30
CA LYS A 197 -9.35 -32.08 4.60
C LYS A 197 -9.09 -33.22 3.63
N CYS A 198 -7.94 -33.19 2.95
CA CYS A 198 -7.49 -34.30 2.14
C CYS A 198 -7.05 -35.45 3.04
N THR A 199 -7.70 -36.60 2.92
CA THR A 199 -7.43 -37.81 3.70
C THR A 199 -6.43 -38.74 3.02
N ARG A 200 -6.16 -38.52 1.73
CA ARG A 200 -5.16 -39.26 0.95
C ARG A 200 -4.77 -38.49 -0.31
N SER A 201 -3.47 -38.45 -0.61
CA SER A 201 -2.96 -37.77 -1.80
C SER A 201 -3.52 -38.37 -3.10
N THR A 202 -3.88 -37.51 -4.06
CA THR A 202 -4.39 -37.95 -5.37
C THR A 202 -3.26 -38.37 -6.31
N GLY A 203 -2.04 -37.86 -6.10
CA GLY A 203 -0.85 -38.12 -6.92
C GLY A 203 -0.88 -37.48 -8.32
N GLN A 204 -2.05 -37.03 -8.77
CA GLN A 204 -2.28 -36.31 -10.01
C GLN A 204 -3.41 -35.29 -9.81
N ALA A 205 -3.52 -34.34 -10.74
CA ALA A 205 -4.59 -33.35 -10.71
C ALA A 205 -5.96 -34.02 -10.83
N VAL A 206 -6.89 -33.59 -9.98
CA VAL A 206 -8.30 -33.98 -10.04
C VAL A 206 -9.14 -32.80 -10.50
N TYR A 207 -10.22 -33.09 -11.21
CA TYR A 207 -11.09 -32.10 -11.85
C TYR A 207 -12.51 -32.10 -11.27
N ASN A 208 -12.87 -33.13 -10.50
CA ASN A 208 -14.12 -33.20 -9.78
C ASN A 208 -14.18 -32.13 -8.69
N SER A 209 -15.39 -31.66 -8.38
CA SER A 209 -15.59 -30.79 -7.22
C SER A 209 -15.28 -31.53 -5.93
N LEU A 210 -14.80 -30.84 -4.89
CA LEU A 210 -14.41 -31.45 -3.62
C LEU A 210 -15.58 -32.16 -2.94
N LYS A 211 -16.81 -31.65 -3.07
CA LYS A 211 -18.02 -32.33 -2.58
C LYS A 211 -18.22 -33.72 -3.20
N ASP A 212 -17.80 -33.93 -4.44
CA ASP A 212 -17.94 -35.22 -5.14
C ASP A 212 -16.82 -36.20 -4.76
N LEU A 213 -15.78 -35.71 -4.10
CA LEU A 213 -14.63 -36.49 -3.63
C LEU A 213 -14.73 -36.85 -2.14
N VAL A 214 -15.83 -36.45 -1.46
CA VAL A 214 -16.07 -36.75 -0.05
C VAL A 214 -16.19 -38.26 0.16
N GLY A 215 -15.42 -38.79 1.11
CA GLY A 215 -15.36 -40.23 1.39
C GLY A 215 -14.46 -41.01 0.42
N ILE A 216 -13.83 -40.35 -0.56
CA ILE A 216 -12.87 -40.94 -1.50
C ILE A 216 -11.47 -40.39 -1.24
N TYR A 217 -11.31 -39.06 -1.32
CA TYR A 217 -10.02 -38.36 -1.13
C TYR A 217 -10.09 -37.26 -0.08
N VAL A 218 -11.29 -36.76 0.24
CA VAL A 218 -11.47 -35.68 1.20
C VAL A 218 -12.57 -36.01 2.21
N GLU A 219 -12.56 -35.30 3.33
CA GLU A 219 -13.65 -35.20 4.30
C GLU A 219 -14.00 -33.73 4.54
N VAL A 220 -15.24 -33.42 4.90
CA VAL A 220 -15.63 -32.07 5.32
C VAL A 220 -14.98 -31.79 6.69
N ALA A 221 -14.29 -30.65 6.81
CA ALA A 221 -13.46 -30.30 7.97
C ALA A 221 -14.23 -29.68 9.14
#